data_AF-A0A929ZVR8-F1
#
_entry.id   AF-A0A929ZVR8-F1
#
_cell.length_a   1.000
_cell.length_b   1.000
_cell.length_c   1.000
_cell.angle_alpha   90.00
_cell.angle_beta   90.00
_cell.angle_gamma   90.00
#
_symmetry.space_group_name_H-M   'P 1'
#
loop_
_entity.id
_entity.type
_entity.pdbx_description
1 polymer ?
#
loop_
_entity_poly.entity_id
_entity_poly.type
_entity_poly.pdbx_seq_one_letter_code
_entity_poly.pdbx_strand_id
1 'polypeptide(L)'
;KGLKKPLVLFGLKDKYIYYAMGCVALGLVLSGVLGSFMGIWGTLLGLGIGGLGFWGMFKIQDSKGLYNKTKNNNELHIFPKRFNIKKFKSKNKNEK
;
A
#
# COMPACT_ATOMS: atom_id res chain seq x y z
N LYS A 1 19.51 -5.85 3.21
CA LYS A 1 18.33 -6.61 2.73
C LYS A 1 17.30 -5.56 2.28
N GLY A 2 17.01 -5.44 0.98
CA GLY A 2 16.04 -4.47 0.48
C GLY A 2 14.60 -4.89 0.80
N LEU A 3 13.68 -3.92 0.84
CA LEU A 3 12.27 -4.17 1.12
C LEU A 3 11.67 -4.99 -0.03
N LYS A 4 11.08 -6.16 0.28
CA LYS A 4 10.40 -6.98 -0.72
C LYS A 4 9.22 -6.20 -1.30
N LYS A 5 8.96 -6.36 -2.61
CA LYS A 5 7.79 -5.73 -3.24
C LYS A 5 6.52 -6.23 -2.53
N PRO A 6 5.62 -5.35 -2.10
CA PRO A 6 4.38 -5.75 -1.44
C PRO A 6 3.44 -6.41 -2.45
N LEU A 7 2.54 -7.26 -1.94
CA LEU A 7 1.43 -7.79 -2.73
C LEU A 7 0.53 -6.63 -3.18
N VAL A 8 0.14 -6.62 -4.45
CA VAL A 8 -0.75 -5.60 -5.03
C VAL A 8 -1.90 -6.32 -5.70
N LEU A 9 -3.13 -5.94 -5.34
CA LEU A 9 -4.36 -6.45 -5.93
C LEU A 9 -5.28 -5.26 -6.25
N PHE A 10 -5.62 -5.07 -7.52
CA PHE A 10 -6.47 -3.96 -7.98
C PHE A 10 -6.05 -2.57 -7.43
N GLY A 11 -4.74 -2.32 -7.28
CA GLY A 11 -4.19 -1.08 -6.74
C GLY A 11 -4.08 -1.02 -5.21
N LEU A 12 -4.81 -1.87 -4.49
CA LEU A 12 -4.64 -2.03 -3.04
C LEU A 12 -3.36 -2.82 -2.73
N LYS A 13 -2.67 -2.45 -1.66
CA LYS A 13 -1.36 -3.00 -1.29
C LYS A 13 -1.44 -3.64 0.09
N ASP A 14 -0.82 -4.82 0.23
CA ASP A 14 -0.52 -5.43 1.53
C ASP A 14 -1.76 -5.49 2.46
N LYS A 15 -1.68 -4.95 3.69
CA LYS A 15 -2.78 -4.95 4.68
C LYS A 15 -4.12 -4.39 4.18
N TYR A 16 -4.09 -3.45 3.23
CA TYR A 16 -5.31 -2.79 2.75
C TYR A 16 -6.18 -3.73 1.90
N ILE A 17 -5.60 -4.78 1.32
CA ILE A 17 -6.34 -5.81 0.60
C ILE A 17 -7.29 -6.55 1.56
N TYR A 18 -6.80 -6.93 2.74
CA TYR A 18 -7.61 -7.62 3.76
C TYR A 18 -8.73 -6.73 4.29
N TYR A 19 -8.45 -5.45 4.52
CA TYR A 19 -9.48 -4.53 4.99
C TYR A 19 -10.56 -4.26 3.94
N ALA A 20 -10.17 -4.16 2.67
CA ALA A 20 -11.10 -3.99 1.57
C ALA A 20 -12.01 -5.22 1.41
N MET A 21 -11.44 -6.44 1.46
CA MET A 21 -12.22 -7.68 1.50
C MET A 21 -13.17 -7.73 2.70
N GLY A 22 -12.70 -7.29 3.88
CA GLY A 22 -13.53 -7.18 5.08
C GLY A 22 -14.74 -6.27 4.88
N CYS A 23 -14.55 -5.09 4.26
CA CYS A 23 -15.67 -4.18 3.94
C CYS A 23 -16.68 -4.82 2.99
N VAL A 24 -16.21 -5.55 1.97
CA VAL A 24 -17.10 -6.23 1.01
C VAL A 24 -17.90 -7.35 1.69
N ALA A 25 -17.23 -8.22 2.44
CA ALA A 25 -17.89 -9.31 3.16
C ALA A 25 -18.91 -8.77 4.18
N LEU A 26 -18.53 -7.76 4.96
CA LEU A 26 -19.40 -7.13 5.95
C LEU A 26 -20.57 -6.38 5.28
N GLY A 27 -20.33 -5.69 4.16
CA GLY A 27 -21.37 -5.02 3.39
C GLY A 27 -22.44 -5.97 2.84
N LEU A 28 -22.03 -7.16 2.36
CA LEU A 28 -22.97 -8.19 1.91
C LEU A 28 -23.84 -8.74 3.06
N VAL A 29 -23.22 -9.05 4.19
CA VAL A 29 -23.95 -9.51 5.39
C VAL A 29 -24.91 -8.41 5.87
N LEU A 30 -24.43 -7.18 5.98
CA LEU A 30 -25.22 -6.03 6.42
C LEU A 30 -26.40 -5.75 5.47
N SER A 31 -26.19 -5.92 4.16
CA SER A 31 -27.24 -5.81 3.15
C SER A 31 -28.35 -6.84 3.31
N GLY A 32 -28.01 -8.09 3.63
CA GLY A 32 -29.02 -9.13 3.92
C GLY A 32 -29.79 -8.84 5.20
N VAL A 33 -29.08 -8.43 6.26
CA VAL A 33 -29.69 -8.09 7.55
C VAL A 33 -30.63 -6.88 7.41
N LEU A 34 -30.13 -5.76 6.89
CA LEU A 34 -30.95 -4.55 6.69
C LEU A 34 -32.07 -4.80 5.68
N GLY A 35 -31.81 -5.58 4.63
CA GLY A 35 -32.81 -6.01 3.66
C GLY A 35 -33.98 -6.76 4.29
N SER A 36 -33.71 -7.57 5.32
CA SER A 36 -34.74 -8.31 6.04
C SER A 36 -35.68 -7.40 6.85
N PHE A 37 -35.18 -6.24 7.32
CA PHE A 37 -35.99 -5.28 8.09
C PHE A 37 -36.67 -4.21 7.23
N MET A 38 -35.99 -3.74 6.18
CA MET A 38 -36.40 -2.54 5.41
C MET A 38 -36.65 -2.85 3.91
N GLY A 39 -36.61 -4.12 3.52
CA GLY A 39 -36.74 -4.55 2.13
C GLY A 39 -35.61 -4.02 1.24
N ILE A 40 -35.95 -3.68 0.00
CA ILE A 40 -34.97 -3.26 -1.02
C ILE A 40 -34.13 -2.05 -0.59
N TRP A 41 -34.71 -1.14 0.20
CA TRP A 41 -34.00 0.04 0.71
C TRP A 41 -32.92 -0.32 1.72
N GLY A 42 -33.18 -1.32 2.56
CA GLY A 42 -32.18 -1.85 3.49
C GLY A 42 -31.04 -2.55 2.76
N THR A 43 -31.36 -3.32 1.71
CA THR A 43 -30.36 -3.96 0.85
C THR A 43 -29.47 -2.93 0.15
N LEU A 44 -30.07 -1.90 -0.44
CA LEU A 44 -29.37 -0.77 -1.08
C LEU A 44 -28.48 -0.02 -0.09
N LEU A 45 -28.96 0.26 1.12
CA LEU A 45 -28.17 0.88 2.18
C LEU A 45 -26.96 0.03 2.56
N GLY A 46 -27.16 -1.28 2.81
CA GLY A 46 -26.05 -2.17 3.18
C GLY A 46 -24.99 -2.30 2.08
N LEU A 47 -25.42 -2.41 0.82
CA LEU A 47 -24.49 -2.39 -0.32
C LEU A 47 -23.78 -1.05 -0.46
N GLY A 48 -24.48 0.07 -0.26
CA GLY A 48 -23.91 1.41 -0.28
C GLY A 48 -22.82 1.59 0.78
N ILE A 49 -23.07 1.15 2.02
CA ILE A 49 -22.08 1.19 3.12
C ILE A 49 -20.87 0.32 2.78
N GLY A 50 -21.09 -0.91 2.27
CA GLY A 50 -20.01 -1.80 1.85
C GLY A 50 -19.14 -1.20 0.73
N GLY A 51 -19.77 -0.63 -0.29
CA GLY A 51 -19.10 0.03 -1.42
C GLY A 51 -18.33 1.28 -0.99
N LEU A 52 -18.93 2.13 -0.14
CA LEU A 52 -18.26 3.31 0.41
C LEU A 52 -17.07 2.92 1.31
N GLY A 53 -17.22 1.88 2.13
CA GLY A 53 -16.12 1.34 2.93
C GLY A 53 -14.97 0.82 2.07
N PHE A 54 -15.28 0.08 1.01
CA PHE A 54 -14.28 -0.39 0.03
C PHE A 54 -13.55 0.78 -0.65
N TRP A 55 -14.29 1.80 -1.13
CA TRP A 55 -13.69 2.99 -1.75
C TRP A 55 -12.84 3.79 -0.76
N GLY A 56 -13.28 3.91 0.50
CA GLY A 56 -12.53 4.55 1.58
C GLY A 56 -11.16 3.92 1.83
N MET A 57 -11.00 2.62 1.55
CA MET A 57 -9.70 1.94 1.70
C MET A 57 -8.64 2.42 0.73
N PHE A 58 -9.01 2.88 -0.48
CA PHE A 58 -8.06 3.54 -1.38
C PHE A 58 -7.59 4.88 -0.80
N LYS A 59 -8.51 5.69 -0.27
CA LYS A 59 -8.19 6.98 0.38
C LYS A 59 -7.28 6.80 1.60
N ILE A 60 -7.56 5.79 2.43
CA ILE A 60 -6.75 5.51 3.63
C ILE A 60 -5.39 4.94 3.24
N GLN A 61 -5.32 4.11 2.19
CA GLN A 61 -4.06 3.64 1.66
C GLN A 61 -3.20 4.79 1.13
N ASP A 62 -3.76 5.75 0.42
CA ASP A 62 -2.98 6.86 -0.15
C ASP A 62 -2.46 7.80 0.95
N SER A 63 -3.28 8.08 1.98
CA SER A 63 -2.91 8.96 3.08
C SER A 63 -2.03 8.32 4.15
N LYS A 64 -2.14 7.02 4.40
CA LYS A 64 -1.39 6.33 5.48
C LYS A 64 -0.44 5.25 4.97
N GLY A 65 -0.40 5.01 3.66
CA GLY A 65 0.47 4.01 3.02
C GLY A 65 1.92 4.48 2.96
N LEU A 66 2.83 3.53 2.65
CA LEU A 66 4.28 3.75 2.68
C LEU A 66 4.77 4.93 1.81
N TYR A 67 4.01 5.31 0.78
CA TYR A 67 4.35 6.47 -0.08
C TYR A 67 4.15 7.82 0.61
N ASN A 68 3.36 7.88 1.70
CA ASN A 68 3.18 9.09 2.50
C ASN A 68 4.14 9.18 3.69
N LYS A 69 5.18 8.33 3.76
CA LYS A 69 6.26 8.55 4.72
C LYS A 69 6.96 9.87 4.41
N THR A 70 7.15 10.70 5.43
CA THR A 70 7.83 12.01 5.37
C THR A 70 9.01 11.95 4.42
N LYS A 71 8.87 12.61 3.26
CA LYS A 71 9.98 12.81 2.34
C LYS A 71 10.87 13.87 2.94
N ASN A 72 11.92 13.39 3.58
CA ASN A 72 12.93 14.21 4.18
C ASN A 72 13.88 14.73 3.08
N ASN A 73 13.38 15.68 2.29
CA ASN A 73 14.11 16.25 1.16
C ASN A 73 15.16 17.29 1.59
N ASN A 74 15.12 17.75 2.84
CA ASN A 74 15.97 18.81 3.37
C ASN A 74 16.99 18.33 4.42
N GLU A 75 17.01 17.05 4.78
CA GLU A 75 18.06 16.54 5.68
C GLU A 75 19.08 15.70 4.90
N LEU A 76 20.36 15.93 5.20
CA LEU A 76 21.47 15.19 4.62
C LEU A 76 21.61 13.85 5.36
N HIS A 77 21.23 12.75 4.70
CA HIS A 77 21.37 11.41 5.29
C HIS A 77 22.80 10.89 5.10
N ILE A 78 23.66 11.11 6.10
CA ILE A 78 25.03 10.59 6.10
C ILE A 78 25.00 9.13 6.55
N PHE A 79 25.13 8.20 5.61
CA PHE A 79 25.34 6.78 5.91
C PHE A 79 26.83 6.45 5.94
N PRO A 80 27.33 5.73 6.97
CA PRO A 80 28.72 5.31 7.00
C PRO A 80 29.03 4.41 5.80
N LYS A 81 30.10 4.75 5.07
CA LYS A 81 30.53 4.06 3.86
C LYS A 81 31.01 2.63 4.21
N ARG A 82 30.17 1.62 3.95
CA ARG A 82 30.49 0.21 4.20
C ARG A 82 31.25 -0.49 3.06
N PHE A 83 31.54 0.20 1.95
CA PHE A 83 32.19 -0.39 0.78
C PHE A 83 33.69 -0.08 0.75
N ASN A 84 34.50 -1.12 0.86
CA ASN A 84 35.96 -1.05 0.73
C ASN A 84 36.33 -1.13 -0.77
N ILE A 85 36.33 0.01 -1.46
CA ILE A 85 36.71 0.08 -2.87
C ILE A 85 38.24 -0.07 -2.94
N LYS A 86 38.74 -1.27 -3.24
CA LYS A 86 40.15 -1.46 -3.59
C LYS A 86 40.41 -0.67 -4.88
N LYS A 87 41.23 0.39 -4.78
CA LYS A 87 41.66 1.18 -5.95
C LYS A 87 42.34 0.23 -6.95
N PHE A 88 41.71 0.02 -8.10
CA PHE A 88 42.34 -0.70 -9.21
C PHE A 88 43.42 0.21 -9.79
N LYS A 89 44.69 -0.09 -9.51
CA LYS A 89 45.82 0.67 -10.05
C LYS A 89 45.98 0.25 -11.50
N SER A 90 45.53 1.10 -12.44
CA SER A 90 45.80 0.92 -13.86
C SER A 90 47.31 0.84 -14.06
N LYS A 91 47.79 -0.30 -14.60
CA LYS A 91 49.18 -0.49 -14.97
C LYS A 91 49.34 0.08 -16.37
N ASN A 92 49.79 1.34 -16.47
CA ASN A 92 50.20 1.92 -17.75
C ASN A 92 51.32 1.08 -18.35
N LYS A 93 51.04 0.46 -19.50
CA LYS A 93 52.03 -0.24 -20.32
C LYS A 93 52.55 0.79 -21.33
N ASN A 94 53.69 1.40 -21.05
CA ASN A 94 54.44 2.14 -22.05
C ASN A 94 55.08 1.11 -22.99
N GLU A 95 54.64 1.06 -24.24
CA GLU A 95 55.33 0.34 -25.31
C GLU A 95 56.27 1.34 -26.02
N LYS A 96 57.51 0.88 -26.23
CA LYS A 96 58.64 1.60 -26.84
C LYS A 96 58.56 1.55 -28.36
#